data_AF-A0A6N6NTN2-F1
#
_entry.id   AF-A0A6N6NTN2-F1
#
_cell.length_a   1.000
_cell.length_b   1.000
_cell.length_c   1.000
_cell.angle_alpha   90.00
_cell.angle_beta   90.00
_cell.angle_gamma   90.00
#
_symmetry.space_group_name_H-M   'P 1'
#
loop_
_entity.id
_entity.type
_entity.pdbx_description
1 polymer ?
#
loop_
_entity_poly.entity_id
_entity_poly.type
_entity_poly.pdbx_seq_one_letter_code
_entity_poly.pdbx_strand_id
1 'polypeptide(L)'
;METKNSAQVQANIPNASLSSYEPVKISLADAPSAEAEQLEGYKRAVAAMELATRVCGDIDPAIYEQAALGIRTQAQAQAEAQGTTLSAMLVDQKISLEQYERMTALQANDMVNQGLALDAWARHYGIEPSEEDVMEMIESMAPGHEKELLEELSQNPAQLEALSIAVMRFAANKHLAATAIVE
;
A
#
# COMPACT_ATOMS: atom_id res chain seq x y z
N MET A 1 28.10 10.42 -18.28
CA MET A 1 27.79 11.32 -17.16
C MET A 1 26.83 10.53 -16.28
N GLU A 2 27.40 9.79 -15.33
CA GLU A 2 26.69 8.81 -14.50
C GLU A 2 25.77 9.54 -13.52
N THR A 3 24.46 9.37 -13.66
CA THR A 3 23.46 9.83 -12.70
C THR A 3 23.50 8.93 -11.47
N LYS A 4 24.37 9.33 -10.53
CA LYS A 4 24.41 8.85 -9.14
C LYS A 4 23.15 9.28 -8.37
N ASN A 5 21.98 8.75 -8.74
CA ASN A 5 20.76 8.99 -7.97
C ASN A 5 19.93 7.73 -7.68
N SER A 6 20.31 6.55 -8.20
CA SER A 6 19.66 5.27 -7.83
C SER A 6 20.27 4.63 -6.58
N ALA A 7 21.47 5.04 -6.18
CA ALA A 7 22.21 4.42 -5.07
C ALA A 7 21.84 4.97 -3.67
N GLN A 8 20.96 5.97 -3.56
CA GLN A 8 20.67 6.65 -2.29
C GLN A 8 19.19 6.66 -1.87
N VAL A 9 18.28 6.09 -2.67
CA VAL A 9 16.87 5.91 -2.29
C VAL A 9 16.51 4.42 -2.19
N GLN A 10 17.33 3.54 -2.75
CA GLN A 10 17.25 2.08 -2.64
C GLN A 10 17.94 1.53 -1.37
N ALA A 11 17.91 2.29 -0.28
CA ALA A 11 18.14 1.72 1.04
C ALA A 11 16.82 1.09 1.49
N ASN A 12 16.54 -0.10 0.95
CA ASN A 12 15.57 -1.05 1.51
C ASN A 12 15.68 -0.96 3.04
N ILE A 13 14.58 -0.64 3.72
CA ILE A 13 14.53 -0.52 5.19
C ILE A 13 15.19 -1.79 5.78
N PRO A 14 16.46 -1.72 6.25
CA PRO A 14 17.31 -2.92 6.29
C PRO A 14 16.94 -3.93 7.37
N ASN A 15 16.01 -3.56 8.25
CA ASN A 15 15.76 -4.25 9.51
C ASN A 15 14.38 -4.91 9.60
N ALA A 16 13.50 -4.75 8.60
CA ALA A 16 12.19 -5.40 8.61
C ALA A 16 12.31 -6.85 8.10
N SER A 17 11.96 -7.79 8.98
CA SER A 17 11.90 -9.24 8.70
C SER A 17 10.57 -9.81 9.15
N LEU A 18 10.21 -10.98 8.63
CA LEU A 18 9.06 -11.75 9.11
C LEU A 18 9.46 -12.58 10.34
N SER A 19 8.68 -12.50 11.40
CA SER A 19 8.96 -13.20 12.68
C SER A 19 8.78 -14.72 12.60
N SER A 20 7.96 -15.24 11.67
CA SER A 20 7.70 -16.67 11.47
C SER A 20 7.24 -16.96 10.03
N TYR A 21 7.56 -18.16 9.53
CA TYR A 21 7.18 -18.68 8.21
C TYR A 21 5.86 -19.46 8.21
N GLU A 22 5.01 -19.30 9.21
CA GLU A 22 3.71 -19.99 9.22
C GLU A 22 2.86 -19.58 8.01
N PRO A 23 2.01 -20.46 7.45
CA PRO A 23 1.07 -20.07 6.41
C PRO A 23 0.20 -18.87 6.86
N VAL A 24 -0.07 -17.94 5.95
CA VAL A 24 -1.07 -16.89 6.21
C VAL A 24 -2.44 -17.53 6.19
N LYS A 25 -3.21 -17.32 7.24
CA LYS A 25 -4.57 -17.84 7.40
C LYS A 25 -5.55 -16.70 7.23
N ILE A 26 -6.56 -16.89 6.40
CA ILE A 26 -7.61 -15.88 6.17
C ILE A 26 -8.98 -16.52 6.39
N SER A 27 -9.91 -15.79 6.97
CA SER A 27 -11.31 -16.21 7.08
C SER A 27 -12.18 -15.45 6.08
N LEU A 28 -13.18 -16.13 5.51
CA LEU A 28 -14.15 -15.53 4.60
C LEU A 28 -15.52 -15.27 5.24
N ALA A 29 -15.62 -15.37 6.58
CA ALA A 29 -16.89 -15.16 7.29
C ALA A 29 -17.50 -13.76 7.03
N ASP A 30 -16.65 -12.74 6.88
CA ASP A 30 -17.05 -11.36 6.60
C ASP A 30 -16.86 -10.96 5.13
N ALA A 31 -16.62 -11.93 4.24
CA ALA A 31 -16.42 -11.66 2.82
C ALA A 31 -17.72 -11.10 2.20
N PRO A 32 -17.63 -10.05 1.37
CA PRO A 32 -18.82 -9.50 0.70
C PRO A 32 -19.46 -10.55 -0.21
N SER A 33 -20.80 -10.57 -0.26
CA SER A 33 -21.55 -11.36 -1.25
C SER A 33 -21.44 -10.69 -2.63
N ALA A 34 -20.27 -10.77 -3.23
CA ALA A 34 -19.89 -10.03 -4.41
C ALA A 34 -19.38 -10.92 -5.55
N GLU A 35 -19.14 -10.31 -6.70
CA GLU A 35 -18.51 -10.93 -7.86
C GLU A 35 -17.08 -11.39 -7.53
N ALA A 36 -16.56 -12.34 -8.32
CA ALA A 36 -15.29 -13.02 -8.05
C ALA A 36 -14.12 -12.06 -7.81
N GLU A 37 -14.05 -10.95 -8.55
CA GLU A 37 -12.99 -9.96 -8.44
C GLU A 37 -13.01 -9.21 -7.09
N GLN A 38 -14.19 -8.87 -6.58
CA GLN A 38 -14.32 -8.24 -5.26
C GLN A 38 -13.91 -9.21 -4.14
N LEU A 39 -14.24 -10.49 -4.30
CA LEU A 39 -13.78 -11.53 -3.38
C LEU A 39 -12.25 -11.70 -3.41
N GLU A 40 -11.63 -11.62 -4.58
CA GLU A 40 -10.18 -11.67 -4.72
C GLU A 40 -9.50 -10.45 -4.09
N GLY A 41 -10.03 -9.25 -4.33
CA GLY A 41 -9.59 -8.03 -3.67
C GLY A 41 -9.68 -8.14 -2.15
N TYR A 42 -10.78 -8.69 -1.63
CA TYR A 42 -10.96 -8.94 -0.20
C TYR A 42 -9.91 -9.92 0.36
N LYS A 43 -9.67 -11.05 -0.32
CA LYS A 43 -8.64 -12.03 0.08
C LYS A 43 -7.26 -11.39 0.15
N ARG A 44 -6.90 -10.58 -0.85
CA ARG A 44 -5.64 -9.81 -0.87
C ARG A 44 -5.54 -8.84 0.30
N ALA A 45 -6.62 -8.12 0.62
CA ALA A 45 -6.63 -7.20 1.75
C ALA A 45 -6.41 -7.94 3.09
N VAL A 46 -7.18 -8.99 3.36
CA VAL A 46 -7.08 -9.77 4.61
C VAL A 46 -5.71 -10.45 4.73
N ALA A 47 -5.19 -11.02 3.63
CA ALA A 47 -3.89 -11.68 3.66
C ALA A 47 -2.75 -10.70 3.95
N ALA A 48 -2.76 -9.50 3.36
CA ALA A 48 -1.76 -8.47 3.65
C ALA A 48 -1.84 -7.97 5.09
N MET A 49 -3.06 -7.78 5.62
CA MET A 49 -3.26 -7.39 7.02
C MET A 49 -2.71 -8.43 8.00
N GLU A 50 -3.03 -9.71 7.79
CA GLU A 50 -2.52 -10.80 8.63
C GLU A 50 -1.00 -10.91 8.53
N LEU A 51 -0.42 -10.79 7.32
CA LEU A 51 1.03 -10.82 7.14
C LEU A 51 1.72 -9.64 7.87
N ALA A 52 1.11 -8.46 7.87
CA ALA A 52 1.65 -7.27 8.52
C ALA A 52 1.84 -7.44 10.04
N THR A 53 1.03 -8.28 10.70
CA THR A 53 1.19 -8.59 12.14
C THR A 53 2.51 -9.26 12.47
N ARG A 54 3.21 -9.80 11.46
CA ARG A 54 4.43 -10.59 11.59
C ARG A 54 5.68 -9.77 11.33
N VAL A 55 5.53 -8.49 10.97
CA VAL A 55 6.65 -7.57 10.79
C VAL A 55 7.32 -7.36 12.14
N CYS A 56 8.61 -7.67 12.21
CA CYS A 56 9.45 -7.40 13.35
C CYS A 56 10.71 -6.65 12.92
N GLY A 57 11.22 -5.82 13.83
CA GLY A 57 12.44 -5.05 13.64
C GLY A 57 12.34 -3.66 14.24
N ASP A 58 13.49 -3.00 14.37
CA ASP A 58 13.55 -1.58 14.74
C ASP A 58 13.33 -0.74 13.49
N ILE A 59 12.09 -0.28 13.30
CA ILE A 59 11.67 0.54 12.17
C ILE A 59 11.73 2.01 12.62
N ASP A 60 12.45 2.82 11.86
CA ASP A 60 12.61 4.25 12.17
C ASP A 60 11.24 4.94 12.30
N PRO A 61 10.92 5.57 13.45
CA PRO A 61 9.68 6.31 13.66
C PRO A 61 9.38 7.35 12.58
N ALA A 62 10.41 7.91 11.93
CA ALA A 62 10.26 8.87 10.85
C ALA A 62 9.47 8.30 9.67
N ILE A 63 9.55 6.99 9.41
CA ILE A 63 8.86 6.33 8.29
C ILE A 63 7.34 6.37 8.50
N TYR A 64 6.89 6.12 9.73
CA TYR A 64 5.47 6.24 10.10
C TYR A 64 5.00 7.68 10.04
N GLU A 65 5.82 8.65 10.45
CA GLU A 65 5.47 10.07 10.36
C GLU A 65 5.36 10.54 8.90
N GLN A 66 6.23 10.07 8.00
CA GLN A 66 6.12 10.34 6.56
C GLN A 66 4.83 9.76 5.98
N ALA A 67 4.47 8.54 6.36
CA ALA A 67 3.19 7.93 5.98
C ALA A 67 2.00 8.76 6.48
N ALA A 68 2.01 9.19 7.74
CA ALA A 68 0.97 10.04 8.33
C ALA A 68 0.89 11.42 7.66
N LEU A 69 2.03 12.00 7.28
CA LEU A 69 2.08 13.25 6.52
C LEU A 69 1.41 13.07 5.15
N GLY A 70 1.72 11.99 4.43
CA GLY A 70 1.10 11.68 3.14
C GLY A 70 -0.42 11.56 3.23
N ILE A 71 -0.93 10.84 4.25
CA ILE A 71 -2.38 10.71 4.50
C ILE A 71 -3.02 12.08 4.77
N ARG A 72 -2.37 12.93 5.56
CA ARG A 72 -2.87 14.30 5.85
C ARG A 72 -2.91 15.16 4.60
N THR A 73 -1.83 15.14 3.79
CA THR A 73 -1.77 15.88 2.53
C THR A 73 -2.84 15.42 1.55
N GLN A 74 -3.07 14.10 1.44
CA GLN A 74 -4.13 13.56 0.59
C GLN A 74 -5.53 13.99 1.06
N ALA A 75 -5.78 13.94 2.37
CA ALA A 75 -7.06 14.37 2.94
C ALA A 75 -7.30 15.88 2.71
N GLN A 76 -6.27 16.70 2.80
CA GLN A 76 -6.34 18.14 2.48
C GLN A 76 -6.68 18.36 1.01
N ALA A 77 -5.96 17.71 0.08
CA ALA A 77 -6.22 17.82 -1.35
C ALA A 77 -7.65 17.36 -1.71
N GLN A 78 -8.14 16.30 -1.06
CA GLN A 78 -9.51 15.83 -1.24
C GLN A 78 -10.54 16.86 -0.76
N ALA A 79 -10.29 17.54 0.36
CA ALA A 79 -11.16 18.59 0.87
C ALA A 79 -11.20 19.80 -0.08
N GLU A 80 -10.03 20.22 -0.58
CA GLU A 80 -9.91 21.32 -1.54
C GLU A 80 -10.63 21.01 -2.86
N ALA A 81 -10.51 19.78 -3.37
CA ALA A 81 -11.23 19.33 -4.55
C ALA A 81 -12.77 19.36 -4.38
N GLN A 82 -13.25 19.23 -3.14
CA GLN A 82 -14.67 19.37 -2.78
C GLN A 82 -15.09 20.82 -2.47
N GLY A 83 -14.18 21.79 -2.61
CA GLY A 83 -14.45 23.20 -2.34
C GLY A 83 -14.62 23.52 -0.85
N THR A 84 -14.04 22.71 0.03
CA THR A 84 -14.11 22.86 1.49
C THR A 84 -12.72 22.80 2.12
N THR A 85 -12.66 22.81 3.45
CA THR A 85 -11.42 22.60 4.22
C THR A 85 -11.51 21.30 4.99
N LEU A 86 -10.37 20.65 5.24
CA LEU A 86 -10.32 19.44 6.06
C LEU A 86 -11.00 19.66 7.42
N SER A 87 -10.74 20.80 8.08
CA SER A 87 -11.37 21.13 9.36
C SER A 87 -12.90 21.21 9.27
N ALA A 88 -13.44 21.80 8.21
CA ALA A 88 -14.89 21.85 7.99
C ALA A 88 -15.50 20.46 7.73
N MET A 89 -14.80 19.61 6.95
CA MET A 89 -15.21 18.21 6.74
C MET A 89 -15.24 17.42 8.05
N LEU A 90 -14.22 17.57 8.90
CA LEU A 90 -14.17 16.88 10.19
C LEU A 90 -15.32 17.32 11.10
N VAL A 91 -15.65 18.62 11.13
CA VAL A 91 -16.80 19.13 11.89
C VAL A 91 -18.12 18.53 11.40
N ASP A 92 -18.34 18.50 10.08
CA ASP A 92 -19.55 17.94 9.47
C ASP A 92 -19.71 16.43 9.79
N GLN A 93 -18.61 15.69 9.71
CA GLN A 93 -18.55 14.27 10.05
C GLN A 93 -18.56 14.00 11.58
N LYS A 94 -18.57 15.06 12.41
CA LYS A 94 -18.50 14.99 13.88
C LYS A 94 -17.26 14.25 14.39
N ILE A 95 -16.15 14.37 13.67
CA ILE A 95 -14.85 13.82 14.03
C ILE A 95 -14.03 14.92 14.70
N SER A 96 -13.52 14.66 15.90
CA SER A 96 -12.61 15.62 16.54
C SER A 96 -11.22 15.56 15.90
N LEU A 97 -10.45 16.65 15.99
CA LEU A 97 -9.07 16.65 15.49
C LEU A 97 -8.22 15.55 16.15
N GLU A 98 -8.39 15.31 17.46
CA GLU A 98 -7.68 14.25 18.16
C GLU A 98 -8.04 12.86 17.63
N GLN A 99 -9.31 12.62 17.33
CA GLN A 99 -9.76 11.36 16.71
C GLN A 99 -9.16 11.20 15.32
N TYR A 100 -9.16 12.25 14.51
CA TYR A 100 -8.56 12.25 13.18
C TYR A 100 -7.06 11.94 13.22
N GLU A 101 -6.29 12.58 14.10
CA GLU A 101 -4.85 12.32 14.24
C GLU A 101 -4.59 10.87 14.71
N ARG A 102 -5.42 10.35 15.63
CA ARG A 102 -5.33 8.95 16.07
C ARG A 102 -5.61 7.97 14.93
N MET A 103 -6.65 8.21 14.14
CA MET A 103 -6.97 7.40 12.97
C MET A 103 -5.86 7.46 11.91
N THR A 104 -5.30 8.66 11.68
CA THR A 104 -4.18 8.87 10.76
C THR A 104 -2.95 8.07 11.21
N ALA A 105 -2.62 8.09 12.52
CA ALA A 105 -1.50 7.35 13.05
C ALA A 105 -1.68 5.82 12.91
N LEU A 106 -2.89 5.31 13.15
CA LEU A 106 -3.23 3.91 12.94
C LEU A 106 -3.11 3.52 11.46
N GLN A 107 -3.71 4.30 10.55
CA GLN A 107 -3.64 4.06 9.12
C GLN A 107 -2.19 4.12 8.60
N ALA A 108 -1.38 5.04 9.11
CA ALA A 108 0.05 5.13 8.78
C ALA A 108 0.80 3.89 9.26
N ASN A 109 0.50 3.39 10.46
CA ASN A 109 1.08 2.15 10.97
C ASN A 109 0.73 0.95 10.08
N ASP A 110 -0.54 0.80 9.74
CA ASP A 110 -1.02 -0.27 8.87
C ASP A 110 -0.37 -0.21 7.48
N MET A 111 -0.31 0.98 6.87
CA MET A 111 0.29 1.19 5.55
C MET A 111 1.78 0.84 5.54
N VAL A 112 2.54 1.28 6.55
CA VAL A 112 3.98 0.99 6.66
C VAL A 112 4.21 -0.50 6.87
N ASN A 113 3.50 -1.12 7.81
CA ASN A 113 3.69 -2.53 8.13
C ASN A 113 3.26 -3.44 6.96
N GLN A 114 2.14 -3.16 6.29
CA GLN A 114 1.74 -3.93 5.11
C GLN A 114 2.75 -3.80 3.98
N GLY A 115 3.23 -2.58 3.70
CA GLY A 115 4.26 -2.35 2.68
C GLY A 115 5.54 -3.15 2.98
N LEU A 116 6.04 -3.05 4.21
CA LEU A 116 7.23 -3.79 4.65
C LEU A 116 7.05 -5.30 4.59
N ALA A 117 5.88 -5.79 4.97
CA ALA A 117 5.55 -7.21 4.94
C ALA A 117 5.56 -7.75 3.50
N LEU A 118 4.94 -7.02 2.57
CA LEU A 118 4.92 -7.38 1.15
C LEU A 118 6.31 -7.27 0.52
N ASP A 119 7.12 -6.28 0.88
CA ASP A 119 8.52 -6.17 0.44
C ASP A 119 9.35 -7.36 0.94
N ALA A 120 9.15 -7.79 2.19
CA ALA A 120 9.81 -8.97 2.74
C ALA A 120 9.34 -10.26 2.05
N TRP A 121 8.04 -10.38 1.79
CA TRP A 121 7.46 -11.52 1.07
C TRP A 121 8.00 -11.64 -0.35
N ALA A 122 8.00 -10.54 -1.11
CA ALA A 122 8.53 -10.50 -2.47
C ALA A 122 9.99 -10.91 -2.53
N ARG A 123 10.84 -10.39 -1.63
CA ARG A 123 12.26 -10.76 -1.53
C ARG A 123 12.44 -12.24 -1.20
N HIS A 124 11.60 -12.78 -0.32
CA HIS A 124 11.69 -14.19 0.08
C HIS A 124 11.37 -15.15 -1.06
N TYR A 125 10.32 -14.85 -1.83
CA TYR A 125 9.86 -15.71 -2.92
C TYR A 125 10.43 -15.35 -4.30
N GLY A 126 11.27 -14.31 -4.39
CA GLY A 126 11.83 -13.83 -5.66
C GLY A 126 10.75 -13.34 -6.62
N ILE A 127 9.75 -12.64 -6.11
CA ILE A 127 8.60 -12.18 -6.90
C ILE A 127 9.04 -10.99 -7.75
N GLU A 128 8.93 -11.16 -9.07
CA GLU A 128 9.11 -10.11 -10.05
C GLU A 128 7.75 -9.82 -10.71
N PRO A 129 7.29 -8.57 -10.72
CA PRO A 129 6.02 -8.24 -11.35
C PRO A 129 6.05 -8.46 -12.86
N SER A 130 4.95 -9.01 -13.39
CA SER A 130 4.75 -9.21 -14.82
C SER A 130 4.21 -7.96 -15.52
N GLU A 131 4.23 -7.93 -16.85
CA GLU A 131 3.55 -6.88 -17.63
C GLU A 131 2.04 -6.82 -17.34
N GLU A 132 1.42 -7.97 -17.08
CA GLU A 132 0.01 -8.06 -16.70
C GLU A 132 -0.24 -7.38 -15.35
N ASP A 133 0.63 -7.59 -14.35
CA ASP A 133 0.51 -6.93 -13.04
C ASP A 133 0.65 -5.40 -13.16
N VAL A 134 1.51 -4.91 -14.06
CA VAL A 134 1.63 -3.47 -14.34
C VAL A 134 0.32 -2.94 -14.93
N MET A 135 -0.24 -3.63 -15.92
CA MET A 135 -1.47 -3.21 -16.58
C MET A 135 -2.67 -3.24 -15.61
N GLU A 136 -2.84 -4.31 -14.83
CA GLU A 136 -3.87 -4.41 -13.80
C GLU A 136 -3.76 -3.29 -12.77
N MET A 137 -2.53 -2.99 -12.32
CA MET A 137 -2.30 -1.91 -11.36
C MET A 137 -2.70 -0.55 -11.94
N ILE A 138 -2.31 -0.27 -13.19
CA ILE A 138 -2.65 0.99 -13.86
C ILE A 138 -4.16 1.11 -14.09
N GLU A 139 -4.82 0.05 -14.55
CA GLU A 139 -6.27 -0.01 -14.73
C GLU A 139 -7.00 0.26 -13.40
N SER A 140 -6.49 -0.29 -12.29
CA SER A 140 -7.07 -0.05 -10.96
C SER A 140 -6.91 1.41 -10.48
N MET A 141 -5.85 2.11 -10.91
CA MET A 141 -5.56 3.49 -10.53
C MET A 141 -6.35 4.51 -11.35
N ALA A 142 -6.52 4.25 -12.65
CA ALA A 142 -7.20 5.15 -13.58
C ALA A 142 -8.03 4.37 -14.62
N PRO A 143 -9.18 3.79 -14.21
CA PRO A 143 -10.02 3.01 -15.11
C PRO A 143 -10.46 3.84 -16.33
N GLY A 144 -10.16 3.36 -17.53
CA GLY A 144 -10.45 4.02 -18.80
C GLY A 144 -9.50 5.15 -19.21
N HIS A 145 -8.47 5.43 -18.39
CA HIS A 145 -7.47 6.49 -18.60
C HIS A 145 -6.03 5.97 -18.44
N GLU A 146 -5.81 4.68 -18.70
CA GLU A 146 -4.55 3.97 -18.43
C GLU A 146 -3.36 4.58 -19.19
N LYS A 147 -3.58 4.95 -20.45
CA LYS A 147 -2.55 5.56 -21.30
C LYS A 147 -2.14 6.94 -20.81
N GLU A 148 -3.11 7.76 -20.40
CA GLU A 148 -2.88 9.11 -19.90
C GLU A 148 -2.08 9.05 -18.60
N LEU A 149 -2.45 8.14 -17.69
CA LEU A 149 -1.72 7.91 -16.46
C LEU A 149 -0.29 7.41 -16.72
N LEU A 150 -0.09 6.46 -17.62
CA LEU A 150 1.25 5.98 -17.98
C LEU A 150 2.13 7.09 -18.57
N GLU A 151 1.57 7.91 -19.45
CA GLU A 151 2.27 9.06 -20.01
C GLU A 151 2.68 10.06 -18.92
N GLU A 152 1.76 10.39 -18.00
CA GLU A 152 2.03 11.28 -16.86
C GLU A 152 3.15 10.73 -15.97
N LEU A 153 3.00 9.48 -15.50
CA LEU A 153 3.98 8.84 -14.62
C LEU A 153 5.36 8.77 -15.28
N SER A 154 5.41 8.55 -16.61
CA SER A 154 6.66 8.48 -17.37
C SER A 154 7.45 9.80 -17.42
N GLN A 155 6.80 10.94 -17.16
CA GLN A 155 7.48 12.24 -17.13
C GLN A 155 8.32 12.45 -15.87
N ASN A 156 8.09 11.66 -14.82
CA ASN A 156 8.75 11.83 -13.53
C ASN A 156 9.39 10.52 -13.03
N PRO A 157 10.73 10.41 -13.01
CA PRO A 157 11.42 9.20 -12.54
C PRO A 157 11.02 8.75 -11.13
N ALA A 158 10.71 9.68 -10.23
CA ALA A 158 10.27 9.33 -8.87
C ALA A 158 8.87 8.69 -8.86
N GLN A 159 7.99 9.10 -9.78
CA GLN A 159 6.67 8.48 -9.94
C GLN A 159 6.77 7.10 -10.58
N LEU A 160 7.68 6.89 -11.54
CA LEU A 160 7.96 5.57 -12.08
C LEU A 160 8.52 4.61 -11.02
N GLU A 161 9.40 5.09 -10.15
CA GLU A 161 9.91 4.28 -9.04
C GLU A 161 8.80 3.91 -8.05
N ALA A 162 7.94 4.87 -7.68
CA ALA A 162 6.79 4.62 -6.84
C ALA A 162 5.82 3.59 -7.45
N LEU A 163 5.56 3.70 -8.77
CA LEU A 163 4.78 2.72 -9.51
C LEU A 163 5.44 1.34 -9.45
N SER A 164 6.74 1.24 -9.73
CA SER A 164 7.47 -0.04 -9.70
C SER A 164 7.36 -0.74 -8.34
N ILE A 165 7.51 0.00 -7.24
CA ILE A 165 7.33 -0.52 -5.88
C ILE A 165 5.87 -0.97 -5.67
N ALA A 166 4.90 -0.17 -6.11
CA ALA A 166 3.49 -0.50 -5.96
C ALA A 166 3.11 -1.78 -6.73
N VAL A 167 3.58 -1.94 -7.98
CA VAL A 167 3.34 -3.13 -8.80
C VAL A 167 4.02 -4.35 -8.18
N MET A 168 5.25 -4.23 -7.68
CA MET A 168 5.92 -5.33 -6.98
C MET A 168 5.12 -5.80 -5.76
N ARG A 169 4.63 -4.87 -4.93
CA ARG A 169 3.78 -5.18 -3.77
C ARG A 169 2.44 -5.78 -4.20
N PHE A 170 1.86 -5.33 -5.30
CA PHE A 170 0.63 -5.89 -5.87
C PHE A 170 0.82 -7.35 -6.29
N ALA A 171 1.87 -7.65 -7.06
CA ALA A 171 2.23 -9.02 -7.45
C ALA A 171 2.50 -9.90 -6.23
N ALA A 172 3.23 -9.37 -5.23
CA ALA A 172 3.48 -10.06 -3.97
C ALA A 172 2.19 -10.40 -3.22
N ASN A 173 1.22 -9.48 -3.22
CA ASN A 173 -0.07 -9.69 -2.57
C ASN A 173 -0.94 -10.72 -3.32
N LYS A 174 -0.91 -10.73 -4.67
CA LYS A 174 -1.56 -11.78 -5.48
C LYS A 174 -1.00 -13.15 -5.13
N HIS A 175 0.33 -13.29 -5.10
CA HIS A 175 0.98 -14.54 -4.70
C HIS A 175 0.60 -14.94 -3.27
N LEU A 176 0.67 -13.99 -2.32
CA LEU A 176 0.32 -14.21 -0.93
C LEU A 176 -1.11 -14.77 -0.81
N ALA A 177 -2.10 -14.09 -1.38
CA ALA A 177 -3.49 -14.50 -1.32
C ALA A 177 -3.75 -15.86 -1.99
N ALA A 178 -3.03 -16.20 -3.06
CA ALA A 178 -3.12 -17.50 -3.72
C ALA A 178 -2.55 -18.66 -2.89
N THR A 179 -1.61 -18.36 -1.98
CA THR A 179 -0.95 -19.34 -1.11
C THR A 179 -1.50 -19.38 0.32
N ALA A 180 -2.42 -18.46 0.67
CA ALA A 180 -3.05 -18.39 1.97
C ALA A 180 -4.01 -19.57 2.21
N ILE A 181 -4.08 -20.02 3.47
CA ILE A 181 -5.05 -21.03 3.90
C ILE A 181 -6.35 -20.32 4.24
N VAL A 182 -7.44 -20.74 3.59
CA VAL A 182 -8.79 -20.24 3.89
C VAL A 182 -9.42 -21.13 4.97
N GLU A 183 -9.81 -20.53 6.08
CA GLU A 183 -10.50 -21.19 7.20
C GLU A 183 -11.96 -20.75 7.35
#